data_AF-A0A9E5GHG4-F1
#
_entry.id   AF-A0A9E5GHG4-F1
#
_cell.length_a   1.000
_cell.length_b   1.000
_cell.length_c   1.000
_cell.angle_alpha   90.00
_cell.angle_beta   90.00
_cell.angle_gamma   90.00
#
_symmetry.space_group_name_H-M   'P 1'
#
loop_
_entity.id
_entity.type
_entity.pdbx_description
1 polymer ?
#
loop_
_entity_poly.entity_id
_entity_poly.type
_entity_poly.pdbx_seq_one_letter_code
_entity_poly.pdbx_strand_id
1 'polypeptide(L)'
;LGHQALDQSIGQIETSFGPSVVKEGEIDRSMLGPLVFSDPVKLKKLEAITHPKMVVACLNRIDEAKSEGMQAVILNAALLYRMGLQDRCDSVVFIYAPTWLRFLRARKRDNLSIKQFALRNAAQEDIQPSQKKGVVLRNLFCKALIHRQVATYCATMGLRISST
;
A
#
# COMPACT_ATOMS: atom_id res chain seq x y z
N LEU A 1 -3.83 3.30 8.95
CA LEU A 1 -4.08 1.85 9.01
C LEU A 1 -2.85 1.07 9.48
N GLY A 2 -1.72 1.11 8.78
CA GLY A 2 -0.52 0.36 9.19
C GLY A 2 0.01 0.70 10.60
N HIS A 3 0.11 1.99 10.94
CA HIS A 3 0.53 2.41 12.29
C HIS A 3 -0.44 1.93 13.37
N GLN A 4 -1.75 2.18 13.21
CA GLN A 4 -2.78 1.70 14.14
C GLN A 4 -2.75 0.18 14.34
N ALA A 5 -2.48 -0.59 13.27
CA ALA A 5 -2.40 -2.05 13.38
C ALA A 5 -1.16 -2.52 14.15
N LEU A 6 -0.04 -1.79 14.09
CA LEU A 6 1.13 -2.05 14.92
C LEU A 6 0.83 -1.79 16.40
N ASP A 7 0.19 -0.65 16.69
CA ASP A 7 -0.13 -0.25 18.06
C ASP A 7 -1.13 -1.22 18.71
N GLN A 8 -2.11 -1.71 17.96
CA GLN A 8 -3.04 -2.75 18.41
C GLN A 8 -2.40 -4.15 18.53
N SER A 9 -1.13 -4.31 18.15
CA SER A 9 -0.41 -5.59 18.13
C SER A 9 0.77 -5.67 19.07
N ILE A 10 0.98 -4.67 19.93
CA ILE A 10 2.18 -4.55 20.76
C ILE A 10 2.48 -5.84 21.52
N GLY A 11 1.53 -6.40 22.27
CA GLY A 11 1.78 -7.63 23.04
C GLY A 11 2.12 -8.86 22.17
N GLN A 12 1.50 -9.00 20.99
CA GLN A 12 1.80 -10.10 20.07
C GLN A 12 3.17 -9.93 19.39
N ILE A 13 3.54 -8.69 19.07
CA ILE A 13 4.83 -8.33 18.49
C ILE A 13 5.93 -8.54 19.54
N GLU A 14 5.72 -8.08 20.78
CA GLU A 14 6.64 -8.27 21.90
C GLU A 14 6.90 -9.75 22.16
N THR A 15 5.84 -10.56 22.25
CA THR A 15 5.95 -12.02 22.41
C THR A 15 6.71 -12.67 21.25
N SER A 16 6.55 -12.14 20.04
CA SER A 16 7.09 -12.75 18.81
C SER A 16 8.55 -12.39 18.51
N PHE A 17 8.98 -11.19 18.92
CA PHE A 17 10.26 -10.59 18.55
C PHE A 17 11.12 -10.17 19.74
N GLY A 18 10.59 -10.32 20.96
CA GLY A 18 11.26 -10.00 22.22
C GLY A 18 10.90 -8.61 22.75
N PRO A 19 11.15 -8.34 24.05
CA PRO A 19 10.79 -7.08 24.70
C PRO A 19 11.58 -5.87 24.16
N SER A 20 12.73 -6.10 23.54
CA SER A 20 13.59 -5.04 22.98
C SER A 20 12.97 -4.28 21.81
N VAL A 21 11.87 -4.77 21.23
CA VAL A 21 11.13 -4.08 20.16
C VAL A 21 10.03 -3.16 20.70
N VAL A 22 9.86 -3.09 22.03
CA VAL A 22 8.89 -2.23 22.71
C VAL A 22 9.65 -1.27 23.62
N LYS A 23 9.30 0.01 23.55
CA LYS A 23 9.86 1.05 24.40
C LYS A 23 8.72 1.93 24.90
N GLU A 24 8.64 2.11 26.22
CA GLU A 24 7.62 2.97 26.87
C GLU A 24 6.17 2.61 26.48
N GLY A 25 5.92 1.33 26.22
CA GLY A 25 4.60 0.84 25.81
C GLY A 25 4.26 1.10 24.34
N GLU A 26 5.23 1.50 23.51
CA GLU A 26 5.09 1.67 22.06
C GLU A 26 6.08 0.78 21.30
N ILE A 27 5.78 0.49 20.02
CA ILE A 27 6.72 -0.23 19.15
C ILE A 27 7.93 0.65 18.83
N ASP A 28 9.12 0.18 19.22
CA ASP A 28 10.38 0.77 18.78
C ASP A 28 10.69 0.32 17.34
N ARG A 29 10.33 1.18 16.38
CA ARG A 29 10.54 0.94 14.95
C ARG A 29 12.01 0.91 14.56
N SER A 30 12.88 1.57 15.32
CA SER A 30 14.32 1.57 15.07
C SER A 30 14.93 0.19 15.36
N MET A 31 14.32 -0.57 16.27
CA MET A 31 14.68 -1.95 16.59
C MET A 31 13.92 -2.96 15.74
N LEU A 32 12.60 -2.81 15.62
CA LEU A 32 11.76 -3.76 14.88
C LEU A 32 12.08 -3.76 13.38
N GLY A 33 12.29 -2.59 12.78
CA GLY A 33 12.51 -2.44 11.33
C GLY A 33 13.71 -3.27 10.83
N PRO A 34 14.94 -3.02 11.30
CA PRO A 34 16.11 -3.81 10.91
C PRO A 34 15.94 -5.31 11.19
N LEU A 35 15.30 -5.67 12.31
CA LEU A 35 15.06 -7.05 12.70
C LEU A 35 14.18 -7.80 11.69
N VAL A 36 13.08 -7.18 11.23
CA VAL A 36 12.14 -7.84 10.30
C VAL A 36 12.57 -7.70 8.84
N PHE A 37 13.22 -6.59 8.45
CA PHE A 37 13.67 -6.39 7.07
C PHE A 37 14.96 -7.13 6.72
N SER A 38 15.72 -7.61 7.72
CA SER A 38 16.89 -8.46 7.51
C SER A 38 16.55 -9.95 7.35
N ASP A 39 15.35 -10.38 7.74
CA ASP A 39 14.94 -11.78 7.77
C ASP A 39 13.52 -11.96 7.19
N PRO A 40 13.38 -12.56 5.99
CA PRO A 40 12.09 -12.79 5.35
C PRO A 40 11.10 -13.60 6.20
N VAL A 41 11.57 -14.49 7.08
CA VAL A 41 10.71 -15.28 7.96
C VAL A 41 10.11 -14.39 9.04
N LYS A 42 10.92 -13.50 9.62
CA LYS A 42 10.44 -12.52 10.61
C LYS A 42 9.50 -11.50 9.98
N LEU A 43 9.78 -11.05 8.75
CA LEU A 43 8.87 -10.18 8.01
C LEU A 43 7.50 -10.84 7.83
N LYS A 44 7.46 -12.09 7.34
CA LYS A 44 6.20 -12.84 7.19
C LYS A 44 5.46 -13.01 8.50
N LYS A 45 6.18 -13.24 9.61
CA LYS A 45 5.58 -13.33 10.94
C LYS A 45 4.93 -12.00 11.38
N LEU A 46 5.60 -10.88 11.13
CA LEU A 46 5.05 -9.55 11.42
C LEU A 46 3.83 -9.26 10.54
N GLU A 47 3.92 -9.56 9.24
CA GLU A 47 2.81 -9.45 8.30
C GLU A 47 1.60 -10.29 8.76
N ALA A 48 1.80 -11.53 9.20
CA ALA A 48 0.72 -12.39 9.71
C ALA A 48 0.02 -11.84 10.95
N ILE A 49 0.74 -11.12 11.83
CA ILE A 49 0.17 -10.48 13.02
C ILE A 49 -0.60 -9.21 12.64
N THR A 50 -0.06 -8.41 11.72
CA THR A 50 -0.56 -7.07 11.43
C THR A 50 -1.63 -7.04 10.34
N HIS A 51 -1.53 -7.88 9.31
CA HIS A 51 -2.44 -7.89 8.17
C HIS A 51 -3.92 -8.11 8.56
N PRO A 52 -4.28 -9.07 9.45
CA PRO A 52 -5.68 -9.25 9.82
C PRO A 52 -6.31 -7.99 10.43
N LYS A 53 -5.56 -7.29 11.29
CA LYS A 53 -6.03 -6.03 11.91
C LYS A 53 -6.13 -4.90 10.90
N MET A 54 -5.18 -4.80 9.97
CA MET A 54 -5.24 -3.85 8.87
C MET A 54 -6.47 -4.08 7.98
N VAL A 55 -6.78 -5.34 7.67
CA VAL A 55 -7.97 -5.71 6.90
C VAL A 55 -9.23 -5.29 7.63
N VAL A 56 -9.40 -5.67 8.90
CA VAL A 56 -10.59 -5.28 9.70
C VAL A 56 -10.75 -3.75 9.76
N ALA A 57 -9.68 -3.02 10.07
CA ALA A 57 -9.74 -1.56 10.11
C ALA A 57 -10.02 -0.92 8.74
N CYS A 58 -9.61 -1.56 7.64
CA CYS A 58 -9.95 -1.12 6.30
C CYS A 58 -11.43 -1.37 5.99
N LEU A 59 -11.96 -2.53 6.35
CA LEU A 59 -13.37 -2.88 6.16
C LEU A 59 -14.29 -1.94 6.95
N ASN A 60 -13.96 -1.68 8.22
CA ASN A 60 -14.73 -0.75 9.04
C ASN A 60 -14.82 0.64 8.39
N ARG A 61 -13.70 1.15 7.85
CA ARG A 61 -13.69 2.44 7.13
C ARG A 61 -14.51 2.42 5.85
N ILE A 62 -14.57 1.30 5.14
CA ILE A 62 -15.41 1.15 3.96
C ILE A 62 -16.88 1.18 4.37
N ASP A 63 -17.25 0.48 5.44
CA ASP A 63 -18.63 0.40 5.91
C ASP A 63 -19.09 1.72 6.55
N GLU A 64 -18.22 2.42 7.28
CA GLU A 64 -18.44 3.79 7.78
C GLU A 64 -18.73 4.74 6.61
N ALA A 65 -17.86 4.79 5.60
CA ALA A 65 -18.07 5.66 4.44
C ALA A 65 -19.38 5.34 3.69
N LYS A 66 -19.76 4.06 3.60
CA LYS A 66 -21.07 3.67 3.06
C LYS A 66 -22.22 4.20 3.90
N SER A 67 -22.12 4.11 5.23
CA SER A 67 -23.15 4.62 6.14
C SER A 67 -23.30 6.15 6.08
N GLU A 68 -22.21 6.86 5.77
CA GLU A 68 -22.20 8.30 5.54
C GLU A 68 -22.72 8.70 4.14
N GLY A 69 -23.12 7.73 3.31
CA GLY A 69 -23.64 7.98 1.97
C GLY A 69 -22.57 8.36 0.94
N MET A 70 -21.30 8.06 1.21
CA MET A 70 -20.21 8.32 0.27
C MET A 70 -20.38 7.47 -1.00
N GLN A 71 -20.29 8.13 -2.17
CA GLN A 71 -20.48 7.46 -3.46
C GLN A 71 -19.33 6.50 -3.84
N ALA A 72 -18.13 6.72 -3.30
CA ALA A 72 -16.96 5.89 -3.57
C ALA A 72 -15.93 5.98 -2.44
N VAL A 73 -15.15 4.90 -2.29
CA VAL A 73 -13.99 4.82 -1.41
C VAL A 73 -12.78 4.40 -2.22
N ILE A 74 -11.66 5.13 -2.08
CA ILE A 74 -10.41 4.80 -2.76
C ILE A 74 -9.45 4.15 -1.77
N LEU A 75 -9.15 2.87 -1.97
CA LEU A 75 -8.14 2.16 -1.20
C LEU A 75 -6.75 2.34 -1.82
N ASN A 76 -5.95 3.25 -1.25
CA ASN A 76 -4.54 3.38 -1.62
C ASN A 76 -3.69 2.36 -0.84
N ALA A 77 -3.58 1.15 -1.38
CA ALA A 77 -2.90 0.03 -0.72
C ALA A 77 -1.77 -0.53 -1.57
N ALA A 78 -0.52 -0.31 -1.14
CA ALA A 78 0.66 -0.94 -1.74
C ALA A 78 0.68 -2.47 -1.53
N LEU A 79 -0.08 -2.99 -0.57
CA LEU A 79 -0.16 -4.42 -0.24
C LEU A 79 -1.54 -5.01 -0.57
N LEU A 80 -2.31 -4.35 -1.45
CA LEU A 80 -3.70 -4.70 -1.75
C LEU A 80 -3.89 -6.22 -1.96
N TYR A 81 -3.09 -6.81 -2.86
CA TYR A 81 -3.15 -8.23 -3.19
C TYR A 81 -2.64 -9.15 -2.08
N ARG A 82 -1.62 -8.73 -1.32
CA ARG A 82 -1.08 -9.54 -0.20
C ARG A 82 -2.05 -9.61 0.97
N MET A 83 -2.89 -8.60 1.12
CA MET A 83 -3.91 -8.53 2.17
C MET A 83 -5.27 -9.11 1.72
N GLY A 84 -5.40 -9.58 0.48
CA GLY A 84 -6.67 -10.09 -0.04
C GLY A 84 -7.76 -9.01 -0.21
N LEU A 85 -7.40 -7.72 -0.14
CA LEU A 85 -8.36 -6.62 -0.17
C LEU A 85 -8.94 -6.38 -1.56
N GLN A 86 -8.31 -6.91 -2.61
CA GLN A 86 -8.82 -6.80 -3.98
C GLN A 86 -10.22 -7.40 -4.14
N ASP A 87 -10.55 -8.43 -3.35
CA ASP A 87 -11.86 -9.12 -3.43
C ASP A 87 -12.99 -8.27 -2.83
N ARG A 88 -12.64 -7.15 -2.18
CA ARG A 88 -13.57 -6.17 -1.60
C ARG A 88 -13.67 -4.89 -2.42
N CYS A 89 -12.95 -4.81 -3.54
CA CYS A 89 -12.99 -3.69 -4.47
C CYS A 89 -13.87 -4.03 -5.67
N ASP A 90 -14.79 -3.14 -6.04
CA ASP A 90 -15.55 -3.27 -7.30
C ASP A 90 -14.64 -3.17 -8.53
N SER A 91 -13.54 -2.44 -8.39
CA SER A 91 -12.51 -2.32 -9.42
C SER A 91 -11.15 -2.00 -8.82
N VAL A 92 -10.10 -2.50 -9.46
CA VAL A 92 -8.69 -2.23 -9.11
C VAL A 92 -8.05 -1.42 -10.21
N VAL A 93 -7.43 -0.30 -9.84
CA VAL A 93 -6.75 0.61 -10.77
C VAL A 93 -5.24 0.58 -10.54
N PHE A 94 -4.50 0.27 -11.58
CA PHE A 94 -3.05 0.28 -11.60
C PHE A 94 -2.53 1.59 -12.21
N ILE A 95 -1.67 2.30 -11.48
CA ILE A 95 -0.93 3.44 -12.03
C ILE A 95 0.42 2.94 -12.54
N TYR A 96 0.53 2.78 -13.85
CA TYR A 96 1.71 2.20 -14.48
C TYR A 96 2.68 3.26 -15.01
N ALA A 97 3.98 3.04 -14.75
CA ALA A 97 5.07 3.76 -15.40
C ALA A 97 6.23 2.79 -15.67
N PRO A 98 6.95 2.93 -16.81
CA PRO A 98 8.14 2.14 -17.09
C PRO A 98 9.17 2.20 -15.96
N THR A 99 9.89 1.11 -15.70
CA THR A 99 10.85 0.99 -14.59
C THR A 99 11.92 2.09 -14.60
N TRP A 100 12.44 2.43 -15.78
CA TRP A 100 13.44 3.49 -15.93
C TRP A 100 12.88 4.87 -15.51
N LEU A 101 11.62 5.16 -15.83
CA LEU A 101 10.96 6.42 -15.45
C LEU A 101 10.67 6.46 -13.94
N ARG A 102 10.27 5.31 -13.36
CA ARG A 102 10.13 5.15 -11.91
C ARG A 102 11.46 5.41 -11.20
N PHE A 103 12.56 4.88 -11.73
CA PHE A 103 13.91 5.11 -11.19
C PHE A 103 14.30 6.59 -11.24
N LEU A 104 14.13 7.27 -12.38
CA LEU A 104 14.45 8.70 -12.50
C LEU A 104 13.67 9.55 -11.48
N ARG A 105 12.37 9.26 -11.29
CA ARG A 105 11.53 9.95 -10.30
C ARG A 105 11.97 9.66 -8.86
N ALA A 106 12.25 8.40 -8.55
CA ALA A 106 12.73 7.96 -7.25
C ALA A 106 14.07 8.59 -6.88
N ARG A 107 15.00 8.67 -7.85
CA ARG A 107 16.29 9.35 -7.69
C ARG A 107 16.11 10.86 -7.48
N LYS A 108 15.25 11.51 -8.26
CA LYS A 108 14.99 12.96 -8.11
C LYS A 108 14.33 13.32 -6.78
N ARG A 109 13.39 12.50 -6.30
CA ARG A 109 12.61 12.78 -5.08
C ARG A 109 13.33 12.35 -3.80
N ASP A 110 13.91 11.15 -3.80
CA ASP A 110 14.40 10.48 -2.59
C ASP A 110 15.93 10.26 -2.61
N ASN A 111 16.64 10.74 -3.63
CA ASN A 111 18.08 10.53 -3.86
C ASN A 111 18.52 9.05 -3.81
N LEU A 112 17.65 8.14 -4.25
CA LEU A 112 17.90 6.70 -4.20
C LEU A 112 19.02 6.26 -5.16
N SER A 113 19.92 5.42 -4.65
CA SER A 113 20.88 4.69 -5.48
C SER A 113 20.19 3.62 -6.33
N ILE A 114 20.85 3.19 -7.41
CA ILE A 114 20.36 2.11 -8.28
C ILE A 114 20.12 0.83 -7.46
N LYS A 115 21.03 0.49 -6.55
CA LYS A 115 20.93 -0.71 -5.70
C LYS A 115 19.71 -0.64 -4.78
N GLN A 116 19.48 0.50 -4.11
CA GLN A 116 18.31 0.67 -3.26
C GLN A 116 17.00 0.63 -4.06
N PHE A 117 16.97 1.24 -5.24
CA PHE A 117 15.82 1.19 -6.13
C PHE A 117 15.51 -0.25 -6.59
N ALA A 118 16.53 -1.00 -7.01
CA ALA A 118 16.38 -2.38 -7.46
C ALA A 118 15.80 -3.27 -6.36
N LEU A 119 16.32 -3.16 -5.12
CA LEU A 119 15.80 -3.89 -3.96
C LEU A 119 14.33 -3.56 -3.70
N ARG A 120 13.95 -2.27 -3.75
CA ARG A 120 12.55 -1.84 -3.55
C ARG A 120 11.63 -2.32 -4.66
N ASN A 121 12.10 -2.29 -5.91
CA ASN A 121 11.30 -2.75 -7.05
C ASN A 121 11.11 -4.27 -7.04
N ALA A 122 12.15 -5.03 -6.69
CA ALA A 122 12.07 -6.49 -6.53
C ALA A 122 11.08 -6.90 -5.43
N ALA A 123 11.04 -6.15 -4.32
CA ALA A 123 10.10 -6.38 -3.23
C ALA A 123 8.61 -6.17 -3.61
N GLN A 124 8.33 -5.61 -4.79
CA GLN A 124 6.98 -5.34 -5.30
C GLN A 124 6.67 -6.06 -6.62
N GLU A 125 7.49 -7.06 -7.01
CA GLU A 125 7.31 -7.78 -8.29
C GLU A 125 5.98 -8.53 -8.40
N ASP A 126 5.32 -8.81 -7.28
CA ASP A 126 4.00 -9.44 -7.21
C ASP A 126 2.85 -8.52 -7.67
N ILE A 127 3.12 -7.22 -7.87
CA ILE A 127 2.14 -6.19 -8.21
C ILE A 127 2.29 -5.77 -9.68
N GLN A 128 2.30 -6.76 -10.58
CA GLN A 128 2.35 -6.49 -12.02
C GLN A 128 0.95 -6.50 -12.66
N PRO A 129 0.56 -5.44 -13.39
CA PRO A 129 -0.76 -5.37 -14.03
C PRO A 129 -0.98 -6.49 -15.06
N SER A 130 0.07 -6.99 -15.70
CA SER A 130 0.00 -8.09 -16.66
C SER A 130 -0.49 -9.41 -16.05
N GLN A 131 -0.41 -9.55 -14.72
CA GLN A 131 -0.71 -10.79 -14.01
C GLN A 131 -2.02 -10.71 -13.21
N LYS A 132 -2.69 -9.55 -13.19
CA LYS A 132 -3.82 -9.26 -12.29
C LYS A 132 -4.96 -8.59 -13.05
N LYS A 133 -6.20 -8.86 -12.65
CA LYS A 133 -7.37 -8.16 -13.20
C LYS A 133 -7.42 -6.73 -12.65
N GLY A 134 -7.52 -5.74 -13.54
CA GLY A 134 -7.68 -4.34 -13.19
C GLY A 134 -7.51 -3.40 -14.39
N VAL A 135 -7.84 -2.13 -14.19
CA VAL A 135 -7.69 -1.07 -15.19
C VAL A 135 -6.32 -0.44 -15.05
N VAL A 136 -5.61 -0.25 -16.17
CA VAL A 136 -4.26 0.32 -16.16
C VAL A 136 -4.30 1.76 -16.67
N LEU A 137 -3.92 2.71 -15.81
CA LEU A 137 -3.72 4.11 -16.17
C LEU A 137 -2.22 4.40 -16.29
N ARG A 138 -1.81 4.98 -17.42
CA ARG A 138 -0.40 5.22 -17.75
C ARG A 138 0.07 6.58 -17.23
N ASN A 139 1.00 6.56 -16.28
CA ASN A 139 1.66 7.75 -15.73
C ASN A 139 3.02 7.98 -16.40
N LEU A 140 2.97 8.46 -17.64
CA LEU A 140 4.14 8.82 -18.45
C LEU A 140 4.56 10.27 -18.19
N PHE A 141 5.15 10.95 -19.19
CA PHE A 141 5.79 12.26 -19.01
C PHE A 141 4.84 13.42 -18.73
N CYS A 142 3.56 13.31 -19.13
CA CYS A 142 2.61 14.42 -19.06
C CYS A 142 1.57 14.22 -17.95
N LYS A 143 1.46 15.17 -17.01
CA LYS A 143 0.43 15.16 -15.96
C LYS A 143 -0.99 15.19 -16.54
N ALA A 144 -1.20 15.97 -17.62
CA ALA A 144 -2.50 16.05 -18.26
C ALA A 144 -2.98 14.69 -18.79
N LEU A 145 -2.06 13.81 -19.23
CA LEU A 145 -2.40 12.47 -19.71
C LEU A 145 -2.98 11.60 -18.58
N ILE A 146 -2.35 11.58 -17.40
CA ILE A 146 -2.86 10.78 -16.28
C ILE A 146 -4.14 11.39 -15.71
N HIS A 147 -4.25 12.73 -15.62
CA HIS A 147 -5.48 13.40 -15.17
C HIS A 147 -6.65 13.10 -16.11
N ARG A 148 -6.44 13.13 -17.43
CA ARG A 148 -7.47 12.76 -18.40
C ARG A 148 -7.89 11.30 -18.25
N GLN A 149 -6.94 10.38 -18.09
CA GLN A 149 -7.24 8.96 -17.87
C GLN A 149 -8.05 8.73 -16.59
N VAL A 150 -7.70 9.41 -15.49
CA VAL A 150 -8.46 9.37 -14.23
C VAL A 150 -9.86 9.93 -14.43
N ALA A 151 -10.01 11.08 -15.09
CA ALA A 151 -11.32 11.68 -15.39
C ALA A 151 -12.21 10.75 -16.23
N THR A 152 -11.65 10.17 -17.28
CA THR A 152 -12.36 9.19 -18.12
C THR A 152 -12.79 7.97 -17.32
N TYR A 153 -11.90 7.43 -16.48
CA TYR A 153 -12.22 6.27 -15.65
C TYR A 153 -13.32 6.58 -14.62
N CYS A 154 -13.23 7.71 -13.91
CA CYS A 154 -14.26 8.12 -12.97
C CYS A 154 -15.62 8.31 -13.66
N ALA A 155 -15.64 8.89 -14.87
CA ALA A 155 -16.86 9.02 -15.65
C ALA A 155 -17.49 7.65 -16.00
N THR A 156 -16.68 6.64 -16.35
CA THR A 156 -17.19 5.27 -16.59
C THR A 156 -17.77 4.61 -15.35
N MET A 157 -17.34 5.03 -14.16
CA MET A 157 -17.86 4.57 -12.87
C MET A 157 -19.05 5.41 -12.38
N GLY A 158 -19.52 6.40 -13.16
CA GLY A 158 -20.56 7.33 -12.74
C GLY A 158 -20.13 8.33 -11.67
N LEU A 159 -18.82 8.46 -11.41
CA LEU A 159 -18.26 9.35 -10.39
C LEU A 159 -18.00 10.74 -10.98
N ARG A 160 -18.48 11.78 -10.29
CA ARG A 160 -18.17 13.17 -10.63
C ARG A 160 -16.88 13.59 -9.92
N ILE A 161 -15.84 13.92 -10.69
CA ILE A 161 -14.63 14.53 -10.13
C ILE A 161 -14.91 16.03 -9.98
N SER A 162 -14.91 16.54 -8.75
CA SER A 162 -14.85 17.99 -8.53
C SER A 162 -13.51 18.50 -9.04
N SER A 163 -13.55 19.41 -10.01
CA SER A 163 -12.36 20.13 -10.46
C SER A 163 -11.91 21.08 -9.35
N THR A 164 -10.93 20.65 -8.55
CA THR A 164 -10.04 21.58 -7.79
C THR A 164 -9.11 22.31 -8.73
#